data_AF-A0A3N5IXU6-F1
#
_entry.id   AF-A0A3N5IXU6-F1
#
_cell.length_a   1.000
_cell.length_b   1.000
_cell.length_c   1.000
_cell.angle_alpha   90.00
_cell.angle_beta   90.00
_cell.angle_gamma   90.00
#
_symmetry.space_group_name_H-M   'P 1'
#
loop_
_entity.id
_entity.type
_entity.pdbx_description
1 polymer ?
#
loop_
_entity_poly.entity_id
_entity_poly.type
_entity_poly.pdbx_seq_one_letter_code
_entity_poly.pdbx_strand_id
1 'polypeptide(L)'
;MESKLLNIGGGSLVVTDRIIAIVSPNSSPMKRLREEAREGKRLIDATQGRKTRSIIVTDSNHVILSAIQAETNAQRFNSEGGQKSDLNSKEDNGAANTK
;
A
#
# COMPACT_ATOMS: atom_id res chain seq x y z
N MET A 1 11.55 16.22 -10.54
CA MET A 1 10.93 15.78 -9.28
C MET A 1 11.60 14.47 -8.91
N GLU A 2 12.14 14.34 -7.70
CA GLU A 2 12.75 13.08 -7.27
C GLU A 2 11.66 12.04 -7.04
N SER A 3 11.76 10.90 -7.72
CA SER A 3 10.81 9.80 -7.57
C SER A 3 10.97 9.13 -6.21
N LYS A 4 9.91 9.11 -5.42
CA LYS A 4 9.90 8.40 -4.13
C LYS A 4 9.70 6.90 -4.35
N LEU A 5 10.33 6.10 -3.49
CA LEU A 5 10.26 4.65 -3.53
C LEU A 5 9.59 4.13 -2.26
N LEU A 6 8.57 3.30 -2.44
CA LEU A 6 7.90 2.56 -1.36
C LEU A 6 8.54 1.18 -1.21
N ASN A 7 8.98 0.84 0.01
CA ASN A 7 9.43 -0.52 0.34
C ASN A 7 8.24 -1.46 0.56
N ILE A 8 8.13 -2.46 -0.31
CA ILE A 8 7.03 -3.44 -0.33
C ILE A 8 7.45 -4.82 0.20
N GLY A 9 8.62 -4.93 0.83
CA GLY A 9 9.15 -6.13 1.46
C GLY A 9 10.22 -6.87 0.63
N GLY A 10 11.06 -7.65 1.31
CA GLY A 10 12.06 -8.52 0.65
C GLY A 10 13.11 -7.78 -0.18
N GLY A 11 13.39 -6.51 0.15
CA GLY A 11 14.28 -5.64 -0.64
C GLY A 11 13.65 -5.09 -1.93
N SER A 12 12.36 -5.35 -2.17
CA SER A 12 11.64 -4.82 -3.33
C SER A 12 11.08 -3.42 -3.07
N LEU A 13 11.23 -2.55 -4.07
CA LEU A 13 10.84 -1.15 -4.04
C LEU A 13 9.96 -0.83 -5.24
N VAL A 14 8.98 0.06 -5.07
CA VAL A 14 8.08 0.51 -6.14
C VAL A 14 8.03 2.03 -6.15
N VAL A 15 8.01 2.63 -7.34
CA VAL A 15 7.83 4.09 -7.47
C VAL A 15 6.45 4.48 -6.96
N THR A 16 6.42 5.30 -5.91
CA THR A 16 5.20 5.71 -5.21
C THR A 16 4.21 6.38 -6.16
N ASP A 17 4.69 7.25 -7.04
CA ASP A 17 3.87 8.02 -7.99
C ASP A 17 3.13 7.15 -9.03
N ARG A 18 3.52 5.88 -9.16
CA ARG A 18 2.93 4.93 -10.12
C ARG A 18 1.87 4.04 -9.48
N ILE A 19 1.70 4.07 -8.16
CA ILE A 19 0.75 3.24 -7.43
C ILE A 19 -0.65 3.87 -7.52
N ILE A 20 -1.62 3.11 -8.04
CA ILE A 20 -3.03 3.54 -8.11
C ILE A 20 -3.87 2.91 -6.99
N ALA A 21 -3.46 1.75 -6.47
CA ALA A 21 -4.19 1.06 -5.41
C ALA A 21 -3.29 0.11 -4.61
N ILE A 22 -3.60 -0.03 -3.32
CA ILE A 22 -3.05 -1.05 -2.42
C ILE A 22 -4.25 -1.79 -1.81
N VAL A 23 -4.35 -3.10 -2.05
CA VAL A 23 -5.54 -3.88 -1.72
C VAL A 23 -5.20 -5.22 -1.06
N SER A 24 -6.13 -5.76 -0.27
CA SER A 24 -6.00 -7.05 0.41
C SER A 24 -6.32 -8.22 -0.55
N PRO A 25 -5.58 -9.34 -0.52
CA PRO A 25 -5.66 -10.39 -1.55
C PRO A 25 -6.80 -11.41 -1.35
N ASN A 26 -7.63 -11.25 -0.32
CA ASN A 26 -8.44 -12.35 0.22
C ASN A 26 -9.75 -12.63 -0.54
N SER A 27 -10.18 -11.74 -1.44
CA SER A 27 -11.48 -11.86 -2.14
C SER A 27 -11.37 -12.56 -3.50
N SER A 28 -12.47 -13.15 -3.98
CA SER A 28 -12.52 -13.77 -5.32
C SER A 28 -12.16 -12.81 -6.47
N PRO A 29 -12.58 -11.52 -6.47
CA PRO A 29 -12.09 -10.55 -7.43
C PRO A 29 -10.56 -10.39 -7.44
N MET A 30 -9.91 -10.45 -6.29
CA MET A 30 -8.46 -10.29 -6.18
C MET A 30 -7.69 -11.52 -6.68
N LYS A 31 -8.26 -12.72 -6.50
CA LYS A 31 -7.72 -13.94 -7.13
C LYS A 31 -7.75 -13.82 -8.65
N ARG A 32 -8.88 -13.37 -9.22
CA ARG A 32 -9.03 -13.12 -10.66
C ARG A 32 -8.04 -12.07 -11.16
N LEU A 33 -7.91 -10.93 -10.46
CA LEU A 33 -6.95 -9.87 -10.81
C LEU A 33 -5.52 -10.41 -10.93
N ARG A 34 -5.10 -11.28 -10.01
CA ARG A 34 -3.77 -11.91 -10.04
C ARG A 34 -3.62 -12.88 -11.21
N GLU A 35 -4.64 -13.68 -11.51
CA GLU A 35 -4.66 -14.61 -12.63
C GLU A 35 -4.58 -13.87 -13.96
N GLU A 36 -5.43 -12.86 -14.16
CA GLU A 36 -5.43 -11.99 -15.34
C GLU A 36 -4.07 -11.29 -15.54
N ALA A 37 -3.46 -10.78 -14.47
CA ALA A 37 -2.14 -10.18 -14.55
C ALA A 37 -1.04 -11.19 -14.90
N ARG A 38 -1.15 -12.43 -14.42
CA ARG A 38 -0.21 -13.51 -14.75
C ARG A 38 -0.31 -13.89 -16.22
N GLU A 39 -1.53 -14.12 -16.71
CA GLU A 39 -1.80 -14.43 -18.11
C GLU A 39 -1.33 -13.29 -19.02
N GLY A 40 -1.59 -12.05 -18.61
CA GLY A 40 -1.14 -10.84 -19.31
C GLY A 40 0.35 -10.53 -19.18
N LYS A 41 1.18 -11.37 -18.53
CA LYS A 41 2.62 -11.15 -18.28
C LYS A 41 2.94 -9.81 -17.57
N ARG A 42 2.04 -9.34 -16.71
CA ARG A 42 2.16 -8.10 -15.92
C ARG A 42 2.11 -8.33 -14.42
N LEU A 43 2.22 -9.59 -13.98
CA LEU A 43 2.32 -9.96 -12.58
C LEU A 43 3.79 -9.95 -12.14
N ILE A 44 4.07 -9.21 -11.06
CA ILE A 44 5.37 -9.20 -10.40
C ILE A 44 5.20 -9.82 -9.02
N ASP A 45 5.99 -10.85 -8.70
CA ASP A 45 5.97 -11.48 -7.39
C ASP A 45 7.13 -10.97 -6.51
N ALA A 46 6.81 -10.09 -5.56
CA ALA A 46 7.74 -9.58 -4.56
C ALA A 46 7.56 -10.26 -3.19
N THR A 47 6.88 -11.41 -3.12
CA THR A 47 6.61 -12.11 -1.85
C THR A 47 7.80 -12.89 -1.33
N GLN A 48 8.79 -13.19 -2.18
CA GLN A 48 9.96 -14.03 -1.86
C GLN A 48 9.55 -15.39 -1.27
N GLY A 49 8.53 -16.03 -1.86
CA GLY A 49 8.02 -17.33 -1.42
C GLY A 49 7.12 -17.30 -0.18
N ARG A 50 6.86 -16.12 0.39
CA ARG A 50 5.94 -15.95 1.52
C ARG A 50 4.49 -15.83 1.04
N LYS A 51 3.55 -15.98 1.97
CA LYS A 51 2.13 -15.74 1.70
C LYS A 51 1.92 -14.30 1.18
N THR A 52 1.18 -14.14 0.08
CA THR A 52 0.70 -12.83 -0.37
C THR A 52 -0.20 -12.21 0.70
N ARG A 53 0.15 -11.02 1.17
CA ARG A 53 -0.62 -10.26 2.18
C ARG A 53 -1.15 -8.94 1.63
N SER A 54 -0.65 -8.48 0.49
CA SER A 54 -1.23 -7.36 -0.25
C SER A 54 -0.95 -7.47 -1.75
N ILE A 55 -1.74 -6.73 -2.51
CA ILE A 55 -1.60 -6.53 -3.94
C ILE A 55 -1.48 -5.02 -4.18
N ILE A 56 -0.49 -4.63 -4.97
CA ILE A 56 -0.27 -3.25 -5.39
C ILE A 56 -0.57 -3.19 -6.89
N VAL A 57 -1.40 -2.24 -7.29
CA VAL A 57 -1.73 -2.00 -8.70
C VAL A 57 -1.08 -0.69 -9.12
N THR A 58 -0.46 -0.71 -10.29
CA THR A 58 0.18 0.48 -10.88
C THR A 58 -0.62 1.02 -12.05
N ASP A 59 -0.35 2.26 -12.45
CA ASP A 59 -0.93 2.94 -13.61
C ASP A 59 -0.66 2.23 -14.96
N SER A 60 0.44 1.49 -15.06
CA SER A 60 0.77 0.59 -16.17
C SER A 60 0.00 -0.75 -16.12
N ASN A 61 -0.98 -0.84 -15.22
CA ASN A 61 -1.78 -2.02 -14.91
C ASN A 61 -0.96 -3.17 -14.26
N HIS A 62 0.36 -3.07 -14.11
CA HIS A 62 1.14 -4.11 -13.42
C HIS A 62 0.60 -4.37 -12.01
N VAL A 63 0.52 -5.65 -11.67
CA VAL A 63 0.04 -6.15 -10.39
C VAL A 63 1.22 -6.73 -9.64
N ILE A 64 1.51 -6.18 -8.47
CA ILE A 64 2.68 -6.53 -7.66
C ILE A 64 2.19 -7.21 -6.38
N LEU A 65 2.64 -8.44 -6.14
CA LEU A 65 2.31 -9.20 -4.94
C LEU A 65 3.33 -8.89 -3.84
N SER A 66 2.86 -8.62 -2.64
CA SER A 66 3.73 -8.32 -1.50
C SER A 66 3.40 -9.22 -0.30
N ALA A 67 4.44 -9.58 0.44
CA ALA A 67 4.33 -10.27 1.73
C ALA A 67 4.05 -9.32 2.90
N ILE A 68 4.01 -8.00 2.65
CA ILE A 68 3.64 -6.99 3.64
C ILE A 68 2.12 -6.79 3.60
N GLN A 69 1.56 -6.52 4.77
CA GLN A 69 0.13 -6.28 4.96
C GLN A 69 -0.32 -4.99 4.25
N ALA A 70 -1.52 -4.98 3.67
CA ALA A 70 -2.01 -3.85 2.88
C ALA A 70 -2.05 -2.54 3.70
N GLU A 71 -2.52 -2.62 4.94
CA GLU A 71 -2.59 -1.51 5.87
C GLU A 71 -1.20 -0.93 6.18
N THR A 72 -0.18 -1.79 6.32
CA THR A 72 1.22 -1.35 6.53
C THR A 72 1.79 -0.66 5.30
N ASN A 73 1.51 -1.19 4.10
CA ASN A 73 1.93 -0.54 2.85
C ASN A 73 1.22 0.80 2.67
N ALA A 74 -0.06 0.92 3.03
CA ALA A 74 -0.80 2.17 2.99
C ALA A 74 -0.25 3.22 3.97
N GLN A 75 0.08 2.80 5.20
CA GLN A 75 0.73 3.68 6.18
C GLN A 75 2.08 4.20 5.67
N ARG A 76 2.92 3.32 5.12
CA ARG A 76 4.21 3.72 4.52
C ARG A 76 4.03 4.64 3.32
N PHE A 77 3.08 4.32 2.45
CA PHE A 77 2.73 5.14 1.29
C PHE A 77 2.34 6.57 1.70
N ASN A 78 1.51 6.71 2.72
CA ASN A 78 1.08 8.03 3.22
C ASN A 78 2.21 8.77 3.96
N SER A 79 3.08 8.06 4.68
CA SER A 79 4.21 8.66 5.39
C SER A 79 5.33 9.12 4.45
N GLU A 80 5.61 8.36 3.39
CA GLU A 80 6.64 8.71 2.39
C GLU A 80 6.07 9.68 1.34
N GLY A 81 4.79 9.54 1.00
CA GLY A 81 4.01 10.37 0.09
C GLY A 81 3.47 11.66 0.72
N GLY A 82 4.33 12.41 1.42
CA GLY A 82 4.13 13.81 1.84
C GLY A 82 2.72 14.40 1.71
N GLN A 83 1.81 13.98 2.58
CA GLN A 83 1.02 14.93 3.34
C GLN A 83 1.37 14.69 4.80
N LYS A 84 2.04 15.66 5.43
CA LYS A 84 1.88 15.86 6.87
C LYS A 84 0.38 16.08 7.05
N SER A 85 -0.34 15.03 7.46
CA SER A 85 -1.68 15.24 7.98
C SER A 85 -1.51 15.94 9.31
N ASP A 86 -1.78 17.24 9.32
CA ASP A 86 -2.03 18.05 10.50
C ASP A 86 -3.32 17.58 11.21
N LEU A 87 -3.40 16.29 11.57
CA LEU A 87 -4.52 15.67 12.28
C LEU A 87 -4.30 15.58 13.80
N ASN A 88 -3.39 16.41 14.33
CA ASN A 88 -3.35 16.68 15.77
C ASN A 88 -3.69 18.15 16.05
N SER A 89 -4.76 18.66 15.42
CA SER A 89 -5.40 19.89 15.85
C SER A 89 -6.39 19.59 16.98
N LYS A 90 -5.92 19.74 18.22
CA LYS A 90 -6.68 20.15 19.41
C LYS A 90 -8.01 19.41 19.66
N GLU A 91 -7.98 18.39 20.51
CA GLU A 91 -9.03 18.26 21.52
C GLU A 91 -8.68 19.21 22.67
N ASP A 92 -9.09 20.47 22.48
CA ASP A 92 -9.42 21.35 23.60
C ASP A 92 -10.77 20.87 24.14
N ASN A 93 -10.76 20.26 25.32
CA ASN A 93 -11.94 20.17 26.16
C ASN A 93 -11.54 20.57 27.58
N GLY A 94 -11.33 21.87 27.77
CA GLY A 94 -11.59 22.49 29.05
C GLY A 94 -13.07 22.34 29.44
N ALA A 95 -13.33 21.53 30.46
CA ALA A 95 -14.44 21.72 31.40
C ALA A 95 -13.87 21.35 32.78
N ALA A 96 -13.38 22.31 33.57
CA ALA A 96 -14.18 23.13 34.48
C ALA A 96 -15.09 22.32 35.42
N ASN A 97 -14.68 22.29 36.70
CA ASN A 97 -15.46 22.01 37.92
C ASN A 97 -15.95 20.56 38.14
N THR A 98 -15.89 19.98 39.35
CA THR A 98 -16.23 20.57 40.65
C THR A 98 -15.52 19.82 41.79
N LYS A 99 -15.26 20.53 42.89
CA LYS A 99 -15.04 19.97 44.23
C LYS A 99 -16.11 18.95 44.62
#